data_AF-X0UWM2-F1
#
_entry.id   AF-X0UWM2-F1
#
_cell.length_a   1.000
_cell.length_b   1.000
_cell.length_c   1.000
_cell.angle_alpha   90.00
_cell.angle_beta   90.00
_cell.angle_gamma   90.00
#
_symmetry.space_group_name_H-M   'P 1'
#
loop_
_entity.id
_entity.type
_entity.pdbx_description
1 polymer ?
#
loop_
_entity_poly.entity_id
_entity_poly.type
_entity_poly.pdbx_seq_one_letter_code
_entity_poly.pdbx_strand_id
1 'polypeptide(L)'
;AKVLGIEETSLNEFIKQPIKNEMFRRGSFFELIWLKPRGGEKKALRVKELVPYYRGGYIYHNASCAVIKQLEQQLTMFPRSKLWDLMDCLAYIIQMLEVGERYFSPKDNPEDSEAEYKELDYEEPISNWRYA
;
A
#
# COMPACT_ATOMS: atom_id res chain seq x y z
N ALA A 1 -13.88 4.42 -4.63
CA ALA A 1 -12.72 3.75 -5.26
C ALA A 1 -13.17 3.18 -6.61
N LYS A 2 -12.31 3.23 -7.65
CA LYS A 2 -12.61 2.66 -8.98
C LYS A 2 -11.98 1.27 -9.20
N VAL A 3 -11.11 0.85 -8.28
CA VAL A 3 -10.35 -0.41 -8.32
C VAL A 3 -10.71 -1.24 -7.10
N LEU A 4 -10.91 -2.54 -7.28
CA LEU A 4 -11.26 -3.50 -6.23
C LEU A 4 -10.30 -4.69 -6.30
N GLY A 5 -9.58 -4.94 -5.21
CA GLY A 5 -8.77 -6.14 -5.02
C GLY A 5 -9.60 -7.25 -4.38
N ILE A 6 -9.67 -8.43 -5.00
CA ILE A 6 -10.39 -9.59 -4.48
C ILE A 6 -9.42 -10.76 -4.36
N GLU A 7 -9.35 -11.35 -3.17
CA GLU A 7 -8.56 -12.56 -2.94
C GLU A 7 -9.10 -13.72 -3.79
N GLU A 8 -8.21 -14.35 -4.55
CA GLU A 8 -8.52 -15.52 -5.34
C GLU A 8 -8.54 -16.76 -4.46
N THR A 9 -9.75 -17.27 -4.23
CA THR A 9 -10.01 -18.54 -3.55
C THR A 9 -10.53 -19.59 -4.53
N SER A 10 -10.77 -20.82 -4.07
CA SER A 10 -11.38 -21.87 -4.88
C SER A 10 -12.79 -21.53 -5.40
N LEU A 11 -13.47 -20.55 -4.80
CA LEU A 11 -14.82 -20.10 -5.19
C LEU A 11 -14.80 -18.88 -6.13
N ASN A 12 -13.66 -18.56 -6.74
CA ASN A 12 -13.49 -17.36 -7.53
C ASN A 12 -14.50 -17.25 -8.69
N GLU A 13 -14.76 -18.34 -9.41
CA GLU A 13 -15.70 -18.34 -10.55
C GLU A 13 -17.12 -17.95 -10.14
N PHE A 14 -17.54 -18.37 -8.94
CA PHE A 14 -18.86 -18.06 -8.39
C PHE A 14 -19.00 -16.59 -8.00
N ILE A 15 -17.90 -15.89 -7.73
CA ILE A 15 -17.89 -14.46 -7.38
C ILE A 15 -17.72 -13.60 -8.64
N LYS A 16 -16.88 -14.04 -9.60
CA LYS A 16 -16.61 -13.36 -10.87
C LYS A 16 -17.87 -13.11 -11.69
N GLN A 17 -18.66 -14.15 -11.89
CA GLN A 17 -19.84 -14.10 -12.77
C GLN A 17 -20.90 -13.09 -12.29
N PRO A 18 -21.36 -13.11 -11.03
CA PRO A 18 -22.41 -12.21 -10.58
C PRO A 18 -21.93 -10.76 -10.49
N ILE A 19 -20.68 -10.51 -10.07
CA ILE A 19 -20.12 -9.16 -10.02
C ILE A 19 -20.08 -8.55 -11.42
N LYS A 20 -19.54 -9.28 -12.40
CA LYS A 20 -19.49 -8.80 -13.78
C LYS A 20 -20.89 -8.55 -14.34
N ASN A 21 -21.84 -9.45 -14.08
CA ASN A 21 -23.21 -9.31 -14.56
C ASN A 21 -23.91 -8.07 -13.99
N GLU A 22 -23.74 -7.81 -12.68
CA GLU A 22 -24.30 -6.61 -12.05
C GLU A 22 -23.59 -5.32 -12.52
N MET A 23 -22.29 -5.37 -12.83
CA MET A 23 -21.58 -4.24 -13.44
C MET A 23 -22.15 -3.90 -14.82
N PHE A 24 -22.41 -4.91 -15.66
CA PHE A 24 -23.06 -4.72 -16.95
C PHE A 24 -24.48 -4.17 -16.81
N ARG A 25 -25.28 -4.73 -15.88
CA ARG A 25 -26.65 -4.31 -15.62
C ARG A 25 -26.77 -2.86 -15.15
N ARG A 26 -25.82 -2.40 -14.32
CA ARG A 26 -25.83 -1.05 -13.73
C ARG A 26 -25.02 -0.03 -14.53
N GLY A 27 -24.34 -0.45 -15.60
CA GLY A 27 -23.44 0.40 -16.39
C GLY A 27 -22.27 0.99 -15.59
N SER A 28 -21.94 0.40 -14.44
CA SER A 28 -20.88 0.88 -13.54
C SER A 28 -19.71 -0.08 -13.57
N PHE A 29 -18.61 0.36 -14.18
CA PHE A 29 -17.43 -0.47 -14.37
C PHE A 29 -16.37 -0.16 -13.30
N PHE A 30 -15.90 -1.22 -12.64
CA PHE A 30 -14.80 -1.23 -11.68
C PHE A 30 -13.68 -2.10 -12.23
N GLU A 31 -12.44 -1.69 -11.97
CA GLU A 31 -11.28 -2.51 -12.26
C GLU A 31 -11.15 -3.59 -11.18
N LEU A 32 -11.30 -4.86 -11.56
CA LEU A 32 -11.21 -5.99 -10.65
C LEU A 32 -9.80 -6.62 -10.73
N ILE A 33 -9.04 -6.50 -9.65
CA ILE A 33 -7.72 -7.10 -9.51
C ILE A 33 -7.87 -8.37 -8.67
N TRP A 34 -7.52 -9.52 -9.26
CA TRP A 34 -7.53 -10.80 -8.57
C TRP A 34 -6.19 -11.03 -7.90
N LEU A 35 -6.19 -11.11 -6.56
CA LEU A 35 -4.99 -11.17 -5.75
C LEU A 35 -4.76 -12.62 -5.30
N LYS A 36 -3.59 -13.17 -5.62
CA LYS A 36 -3.14 -14.47 -5.12
C LYS A 36 -2.11 -14.28 -4.00
N PRO A 37 -2.17 -15.06 -2.91
CA PRO A 37 -1.08 -15.13 -1.94
C PRO A 37 0.22 -15.53 -2.65
N ARG A 38 1.34 -14.85 -2.36
CA ARG A 38 2.64 -15.20 -2.97
C ARG A 38 3.15 -16.49 -2.31
N GLY A 39 3.40 -17.53 -3.12
CA GLY A 39 4.23 -18.69 -2.75
C GLY A 39 3.99 -19.37 -1.39
N GLY A 40 2.74 -19.58 -0.98
CA GLY A 40 2.46 -20.26 0.30
C GLY A 40 2.71 -19.41 1.55
N GLU A 41 2.77 -18.08 1.39
CA GLU A 41 2.82 -17.13 2.50
C GLU A 41 1.76 -17.44 3.55
N LYS A 42 2.23 -17.67 4.77
CA LYS A 42 1.35 -17.75 5.93
C LYS A 42 0.75 -16.37 6.16
N LYS A 43 -0.55 -16.31 6.47
CA LYS A 43 -1.28 -15.06 6.77
C LYS A 43 -0.52 -14.09 7.69
N ALA A 44 0.21 -14.63 8.68
CA ALA A 44 1.02 -13.85 9.60
C ALA A 44 2.18 -13.09 8.94
N LEU A 45 2.80 -13.64 7.88
CA LEU A 45 3.88 -12.97 7.15
C LEU A 45 3.33 -11.76 6.38
N ARG A 46 2.19 -11.94 5.70
CA ARG A 46 1.51 -10.85 4.98
C ARG A 46 1.20 -9.66 5.88
N VAL A 47 0.64 -9.91 7.07
CA VAL A 47 0.36 -8.85 8.05
C VAL A 47 1.64 -8.21 8.57
N LYS A 48 2.73 -8.98 8.72
CA LYS A 48 4.03 -8.46 9.16
C LYS A 48 4.62 -7.45 8.17
N GLU A 49 4.31 -7.57 6.88
CA GLU A 49 4.75 -6.60 5.86
C GLU A 49 4.13 -5.21 6.05
N LEU A 50 3.02 -5.08 6.80
CA LEU A 50 2.43 -3.77 7.13
C LEU A 50 3.26 -2.98 8.15
N VAL A 51 4.11 -3.64 8.95
CA VAL A 51 4.90 -3.00 10.01
C VAL A 51 5.75 -1.82 9.50
N PRO A 52 6.55 -1.93 8.43
CA PRO A 52 7.30 -0.79 7.90
C PRO A 52 6.40 0.37 7.47
N TYR A 53 5.20 0.10 6.93
CA TYR A 53 4.28 1.17 6.50
C TYR A 53 3.69 1.94 7.68
N TYR A 54 3.38 1.26 8.77
CA TYR A 54 2.95 1.91 10.01
C TYR A 54 4.09 2.66 10.69
N ARG A 55 5.31 2.10 10.72
CA ARG A 55 6.49 2.79 11.26
C ARG A 55 6.87 4.03 10.46
N GLY A 56 6.72 3.98 9.14
CA GLY A 56 6.94 5.12 8.24
C GLY A 56 5.82 6.16 8.25
N GLY A 57 4.71 5.93 8.97
CA GLY A 57 3.59 6.87 9.02
C GLY A 57 2.84 7.02 7.69
N TYR A 58 2.85 6.00 6.83
CA TYR A 58 2.18 6.05 5.52
C TYR A 58 0.69 5.68 5.58
N ILE A 59 0.27 4.94 6.61
CA ILE A 59 -1.11 4.47 6.77
C ILE A 59 -1.83 5.31 7.83
N TYR A 60 -2.96 5.91 7.44
CA TYR A 60 -3.84 6.68 8.32
C TYR A 60 -5.21 6.02 8.39
N HIS A 61 -5.78 6.01 9.59
CA HIS A 61 -7.10 5.46 9.84
C HIS A 61 -8.12 6.57 10.11
N ASN A 62 -9.34 6.40 9.61
CA ASN A 62 -10.42 7.34 9.89
C ASN A 62 -11.06 7.02 11.26
N ALA A 63 -10.80 7.86 12.26
CA ALA A 63 -11.32 7.71 13.62
C ALA A 63 -12.86 7.71 13.72
N SER A 64 -13.55 8.27 12.72
CA SER A 64 -15.01 8.34 12.70
C SER A 64 -15.68 7.00 12.36
N CYS A 65 -14.93 6.05 11.80
CA CYS A 65 -15.49 4.75 11.40
C CYS A 65 -15.45 3.75 12.55
N ALA A 66 -16.60 3.16 12.90
CA ALA A 66 -16.69 2.18 13.98
C ALA A 66 -15.84 0.91 13.73
N VAL A 67 -15.71 0.50 12.46
CA VAL A 67 -14.96 -0.71 12.06
C VAL A 67 -13.45 -0.51 12.22
N ILE A 68 -12.96 0.72 12.10
CA ILE A 68 -11.52 1.05 12.26
C ILE A 68 -11.05 0.70 13.69
N LYS A 69 -11.87 0.95 14.72
CA LYS A 69 -11.49 0.60 16.11
C LYS A 69 -11.23 -0.89 16.29
N GLN A 70 -12.00 -1.73 15.60
CA GLN A 70 -11.82 -3.19 15.63
C GLN A 70 -10.54 -3.60 14.89
N LEU A 71 -10.23 -2.95 13.77
CA LEU A 71 -8.97 -3.17 13.05
C LEU A 71 -7.76 -2.78 13.90
N GLU A 72 -7.79 -1.62 14.55
CA GLU A 72 -6.70 -1.15 15.43
C GLU A 72 -6.47 -2.08 16.61
N GLN A 73 -7.54 -2.58 17.22
CA GLN A 73 -7.44 -3.61 18.26
C GLN A 73 -6.76 -4.87 17.73
N GLN A 74 -7.15 -5.34 16.54
CA GLN A 74 -6.54 -6.52 15.91
C GLN A 74 -5.05 -6.31 15.62
N LEU A 75 -4.67 -5.16 15.08
CA LEU A 75 -3.28 -4.81 14.74
C LEU A 75 -2.40 -4.69 16.00
N THR A 76 -2.92 -4.07 17.06
CA THR A 76 -2.18 -3.88 18.32
C THR A 76 -1.94 -5.20 19.06
N MET A 77 -2.85 -6.17 18.88
CA MET A 77 -2.77 -7.50 19.49
C MET A 77 -2.00 -8.53 18.64
N PHE A 78 -1.47 -8.14 17.48
CA PHE A 78 -0.67 -9.03 16.63
C PHE A 78 0.61 -9.49 17.37
N PRO A 79 1.00 -10.79 17.31
CA PRO A 79 0.45 -11.89 16.51
C PRO A 79 -0.59 -12.76 17.25
N ARG A 80 -1.03 -12.36 18.44
CA ARG A 80 -1.88 -13.18 19.34
C ARG A 80 -3.37 -12.88 19.24
N SER A 81 -3.79 -12.03 18.31
CA SER A 81 -5.22 -11.72 18.10
C SER A 81 -6.03 -12.99 17.82
N LYS A 82 -7.28 -13.04 18.31
CA LYS A 82 -8.22 -14.13 18.01
C LYS A 82 -8.85 -13.99 16.62
N LEU A 83 -9.01 -12.75 16.13
CA LEU A 83 -9.66 -12.42 14.86
C LEU A 83 -8.64 -11.81 13.91
N TRP A 84 -8.56 -12.32 12.68
CA TRP A 84 -7.52 -11.99 11.71
C TRP A 84 -8.07 -11.42 10.39
N ASP A 85 -9.38 -11.43 10.18
CA ASP A 85 -9.97 -11.16 8.87
C ASP A 85 -9.73 -9.72 8.37
N LEU A 86 -9.85 -8.72 9.27
CA LEU A 86 -9.66 -7.32 8.88
C LEU A 86 -8.18 -6.99 8.62
N MET A 87 -7.27 -7.50 9.47
CA MET A 87 -5.83 -7.28 9.27
C MET A 87 -5.28 -8.00 8.03
N ASP A 88 -5.78 -9.20 7.72
CA ASP A 88 -5.38 -9.97 6.53
C ASP A 88 -5.91 -9.29 5.26
N CYS A 89 -7.16 -8.79 5.29
CA CYS A 89 -7.72 -7.99 4.21
C CYS A 89 -6.92 -6.69 3.98
N LEU A 90 -6.54 -5.99 5.05
CA LEU A 90 -5.73 -4.79 4.93
C LEU A 90 -4.34 -5.07 4.32
N ALA A 91 -3.72 -6.19 4.68
CA ALA A 91 -2.39 -6.55 4.20
C ALA A 91 -2.32 -6.73 2.67
N TYR A 92 -3.43 -7.05 2.01
CA TYR A 92 -3.51 -7.07 0.55
C TYR A 92 -3.28 -5.70 -0.11
N ILE A 93 -3.34 -4.59 0.64
CA ILE A 93 -3.08 -3.25 0.09
C ILE A 93 -1.67 -3.12 -0.48
N ILE A 94 -0.67 -3.80 0.11
CA ILE A 94 0.71 -3.77 -0.36
C ILE A 94 0.81 -4.39 -1.76
N GLN A 95 0.15 -5.53 -1.96
CA GLN A 95 0.09 -6.19 -3.25
C GLN A 95 -0.66 -5.33 -4.28
N MET A 96 -1.73 -4.64 -3.87
CA MET A 96 -2.45 -3.72 -4.75
C MET A 96 -1.61 -2.51 -5.15
N LEU A 97 -0.82 -1.96 -4.23
CA LEU A 97 0.08 -0.83 -4.52
C LEU A 97 1.16 -1.24 -5.50
N GLU A 98 1.74 -2.43 -5.33
CA GLU A 98 2.76 -2.98 -6.23
C GLU A 98 2.18 -3.24 -7.64
N VAL A 99 1.00 -3.87 -7.74
CA VAL A 99 0.33 -4.10 -9.03
C VAL A 99 -0.02 -2.78 -9.72
N GLY A 100 -0.34 -1.75 -8.95
CA GLY A 100 -0.62 -0.41 -9.48
C GLY A 100 0.62 0.47 -9.68
N GLU A 101 1.83 -0.04 -9.46
CA GLU A 101 3.11 0.69 -9.52
C GLU A 101 3.08 2.00 -8.70
N ARG A 102 2.38 1.99 -7.56
CA ARG A 102 2.20 3.17 -6.70
C ARG A 102 3.21 3.17 -5.56
N TYR A 103 4.28 3.92 -5.75
CA TYR A 103 5.31 4.09 -4.73
C TYR A 103 5.09 5.37 -3.92
N PHE A 104 5.43 5.31 -2.63
CA PHE A 104 5.52 6.49 -1.78
C PHE A 104 6.82 7.21 -2.13
N SER A 105 6.78 8.04 -3.18
CA SER A 105 7.88 8.98 -3.42
C SER A 105 7.93 9.95 -2.24
N PRO A 106 9.12 10.27 -1.70
CA PRO A 106 9.29 11.49 -0.94
C PRO A 106 8.66 12.62 -1.74
N LYS A 107 8.01 13.57 -1.05
CA LYS A 107 7.67 14.83 -1.70
C LYS A 107 9.01 15.52 -1.99
N ASP A 108 9.59 15.26 -3.15
CA ASP A 108 10.38 16.28 -3.81
C ASP A 108 9.42 17.46 -3.90
N ASN A 109 9.72 18.53 -3.19
CA ASN A 109 9.00 19.77 -3.37
C ASN A 109 9.17 20.10 -4.86
N PRO A 110 8.14 20.03 -5.71
CA PRO A 110 8.35 20.21 -7.15
C PRO A 110 8.85 21.62 -7.50
N GLU A 111 8.75 22.55 -6.55
CA GLU A 111 9.20 23.93 -6.64
C GLU A 111 10.63 24.16 -6.13
N ASP A 112 11.24 23.19 -5.43
CA ASP A 112 12.56 23.37 -4.82
C ASP A 112 13.51 22.23 -5.20
N SER A 113 13.86 22.20 -6.50
CA SER A 113 14.91 21.33 -7.01
C SER A 113 16.29 21.62 -6.39
N GLU A 114 16.44 22.73 -5.67
CA GLU A 114 17.67 23.14 -5.00
C GLU A 114 17.74 22.74 -3.52
N ALA A 115 16.63 22.28 -2.92
CA ALA A 115 16.61 21.82 -1.53
C ALA A 115 17.65 20.71 -1.27
N GLU A 116 17.83 19.80 -2.23
CA GLU A 116 18.80 18.71 -2.17
C GLU A 116 20.26 19.20 -2.28
N TYR A 117 20.49 20.33 -2.96
CA TYR A 117 21.82 20.92 -3.16
C TYR A 117 22.22 21.89 -2.03
N LYS A 118 21.29 22.28 -1.17
CA LYS A 118 21.52 23.28 -0.11
C LYS A 118 22.43 22.80 1.01
N GLU A 119 22.52 21.48 1.19
CA GLU A 119 23.38 20.85 2.21
C GLU A 119 24.78 20.48 1.66
N LEU A 120 25.04 20.72 0.37
CA LEU A 120 26.35 20.49 -0.23
C LEU A 120 27.27 21.67 0.08
N ASP A 121 28.37 21.40 0.80
CA ASP A 121 29.49 22.34 0.88
C ASP A 121 30.20 22.38 -0.47
N TYR A 122 30.08 23.51 -1.18
CA TYR A 122 30.85 23.75 -2.38
C TYR A 122 32.32 23.98 -2.00
N GLU A 123 33.21 23.09 -2.44
CA GLU A 123 34.64 23.36 -2.38
C GLU A 123 34.96 24.62 -3.20
N GLU A 124 35.83 25.49 -2.68
CA GLU A 124 36.22 26.70 -3.39
C GLU A 124 36.80 26.34 -4.76
N PRO A 125 36.35 27.00 -5.84
CA PRO A 125 36.88 26.75 -7.18
C PRO A 125 38.39 26.93 -7.19
N ILE A 126 39.10 25.95 -7.76
CA ILE A 126 40.56 26.02 -7.91
C ILE A 126 40.91 27.23 -8.79
N SER A 127 41.36 28.31 -8.16
CA SER A 127 41.62 29.60 -8.82
C SER A 127 42.79 29.57 -9.81
N ASN A 128 43.69 28.58 -9.69
CA ASN A 128 44.92 28.47 -10.46
C ASN A 128 45.06 27.13 -11.19
N TRP A 129 44.03 26.68 -11.90
CA TRP A 129 44.07 25.43 -12.69
C TRP A 129 45.19 25.38 -13.75
N ARG A 130 45.77 26.53 -14.11
CA ARG A 130 46.84 26.67 -15.11
C ARG A 130 48.28 26.61 -14.55
N TYR A 131 48.44 26.57 -13.23
CA TYR A 131 49.76 26.57 -12.57
C TYR A 131 50.04 25.33 -11.71
N ALA A 132 49.21 24.29 -11.83
CA ALA A 132 49.46 22.96 -11.26
C ALA A 132 50.26 22.08 -12.22
#